data_AF-A0A6M0AVQ3-F1
#
_entry.id   AF-A0A6M0AVQ3-F1
#
_cell.length_a   1.000
_cell.length_b   1.000
_cell.length_c   1.000
_cell.angle_alpha   90.00
_cell.angle_beta   90.00
_cell.angle_gamma   90.00
#
_symmetry.space_group_name_H-M   'P 1'
#
loop_
_entity.id
_entity.type
_entity.pdbx_description
1 polymer ?
#
loop_
_entity_poly.entity_id
_entity_poly.type
_entity_poly.pdbx_seq_one_letter_code
_entity_poly.pdbx_strand_id
1 'polypeptide(L)'
;MQSPGRQVNQTRPNQAPPLPLYYVERPEFSQRLKQKLLSQETARAGTLVVSAIYGLGGIGKSTITAALAHDEEVQSHFTDGIFWATLGQQPDILSFLSTWIQALGD
;
A
#
# COMPACT_ATOMS: atom_id res chain seq x y z
N MET A 1 11.22 32.36 -22.29
CA MET A 1 9.89 32.08 -21.70
C MET A 1 10.00 30.76 -20.94
N GLN A 2 10.16 30.85 -19.63
CA GLN A 2 10.18 29.68 -18.74
C GLN A 2 8.73 29.41 -18.30
N SER A 3 8.20 28.25 -18.66
CA SER A 3 6.89 27.80 -18.17
C SER A 3 6.94 27.69 -16.64
N PRO A 4 5.97 28.26 -15.90
CA PRO A 4 5.96 28.16 -14.45
C PRO A 4 5.79 26.69 -14.05
N GLY A 5 6.75 26.18 -13.27
CA GLY A 5 6.70 24.84 -12.72
C GLY A 5 5.43 24.65 -11.92
N ARG A 6 4.60 23.69 -12.33
CA ARG A 6 3.43 23.24 -11.58
C ARG A 6 3.95 22.61 -10.29
N GLN A 7 4.00 23.38 -9.21
CA GLN A 7 4.12 22.85 -7.86
C GLN A 7 2.81 22.14 -7.55
N VAL A 8 2.67 20.90 -8.04
CA VAL A 8 1.65 20.00 -7.53
C VAL A 8 2.12 19.64 -6.12
N ASN A 9 1.44 20.16 -5.11
CA ASN A 9 1.46 19.54 -3.78
C ASN A 9 0.92 18.12 -3.96
N GLN A 10 1.76 17.17 -4.39
CA GLN A 10 1.39 15.78 -4.58
C GLN A 10 1.20 15.18 -3.19
N THR A 11 -0.03 15.22 -2.69
CA THR A 11 -0.47 14.32 -1.63
C THR A 11 -0.23 12.91 -2.12
N ARG A 12 0.68 12.18 -1.48
CA ARG A 12 1.00 10.79 -1.84
C ARG A 12 -0.29 9.96 -1.71
N PRO A 13 -0.73 9.24 -2.75
CA PRO A 13 -1.96 8.48 -2.66
C PRO A 13 -1.77 7.34 -1.65
N ASN A 14 -2.70 7.23 -0.71
CA ASN A 14 -2.84 6.06 0.13
C ASN A 14 -4.28 5.57 0.03
N GLN A 15 -4.49 4.52 -0.76
CA GLN A 15 -5.81 3.97 -1.06
C GLN A 15 -6.23 2.87 -0.07
N ALA A 16 -5.41 2.56 0.93
CA ALA A 16 -5.75 1.54 1.91
C ALA A 16 -7.03 1.92 2.67
N PRO A 17 -7.93 0.96 2.94
CA PRO A 17 -9.15 1.24 3.67
C PRO A 17 -8.83 1.74 5.09
N PRO A 18 -9.72 2.55 5.70
CA PRO A 18 -9.55 2.95 7.09
C PRO A 18 -9.55 1.72 8.01
N LEU A 19 -8.89 1.84 9.15
CA LEU A 19 -8.90 0.79 10.15
C LEU A 19 -10.30 0.65 10.79
N PRO A 20 -10.73 -0.57 11.15
CA PRO A 20 -11.93 -0.76 11.94
C PRO A 20 -11.87 0.04 13.25
N LEU A 21 -13.03 0.54 13.71
CA LEU A 21 -13.11 1.32 14.96
C LEU A 21 -12.53 0.61 16.19
N TYR A 22 -12.64 -0.72 16.22
CA TYR A 22 -12.14 -1.56 17.32
C TYR A 22 -10.87 -2.30 16.94
N TYR A 23 -10.04 -1.70 16.09
CA TYR A 23 -8.74 -2.26 15.74
C TYR A 23 -7.86 -2.36 16.98
N VAL A 24 -7.29 -3.55 17.19
CA VAL A 24 -6.31 -3.81 18.23
C VAL A 24 -5.01 -4.21 17.54
N GLU A 25 -3.94 -3.50 17.86
CA GLU A 25 -2.62 -3.79 17.32
C GLU A 25 -2.12 -5.17 17.76
N ARG A 26 -1.36 -5.80 16.86
CA ARG A 26 -0.70 -7.09 17.09
C ARG A 26 0.78 -6.95 16.74
N PRO A 27 1.58 -6.30 17.61
CA PRO A 27 2.96 -5.90 17.31
C PRO A 27 3.82 -7.05 16.79
N GLU A 28 3.65 -8.25 17.34
CA GLU A 28 4.40 -9.44 16.97
C GLU A 28 4.21 -9.85 15.49
N PHE A 29 3.03 -9.58 14.92
CA PHE A 29 2.76 -9.82 13.51
C PHE A 29 3.07 -8.61 12.65
N SER A 30 2.68 -7.40 13.07
CA SER A 30 2.88 -6.18 12.27
C SER A 30 4.36 -5.87 12.11
N GLN A 31 5.15 -5.97 13.17
CA GLN A 31 6.58 -5.69 13.12
C GLN A 31 7.32 -6.70 12.23
N ARG A 32 6.96 -7.99 12.31
CA ARG A 32 7.56 -9.03 11.46
C ARG A 32 7.24 -8.81 9.98
N LEU A 33 6.02 -8.37 9.66
CA LEU A 33 5.63 -8.03 8.29
C LEU A 33 6.33 -6.77 7.81
N LYS A 34 6.41 -5.73 8.65
CA LYS A 34 7.13 -4.48 8.35
C LYS A 34 8.60 -4.73 8.05
N GLN A 35 9.29 -5.52 8.88
CA GLN A 35 10.69 -5.89 8.65
C GLN A 35 10.92 -6.61 7.32
N LYS A 36 10.00 -7.49 6.92
CA LYS A 36 10.06 -8.18 5.62
C LYS A 36 9.80 -7.22 4.45
N LEU A 37 8.84 -6.32 4.62
CA LEU A 37 8.45 -5.38 3.57
C LEU A 37 9.56 -4.35 3.30
N LEU A 38 10.23 -3.89 4.36
CA LEU A 38 11.25 -2.85 4.35
C LEU A 38 12.70 -3.40 4.28
N SER A 39 12.90 -4.69 3.99
CA SER A 39 14.25 -5.29 4.01
C SER A 39 15.11 -4.79 2.85
N GLN A 40 16.44 -4.81 3.00
CA GLN A 40 17.32 -4.38 1.90
C GLN A 40 17.30 -5.35 0.70
N GLU A 41 16.84 -6.59 0.87
CA GLU A 41 16.61 -7.48 -0.27
C GLU A 41 15.44 -6.99 -1.12
N THR A 42 14.44 -6.33 -0.52
CA THR A 42 13.30 -5.78 -1.25
C THR A 42 13.62 -4.44 -1.91
N ALA A 43 14.62 -3.71 -1.42
CA ALA A 43 15.05 -2.41 -1.93
C ALA A 43 16.01 -2.47 -3.14
N ARG A 44 16.29 -3.65 -3.71
CA ARG A 44 17.17 -3.78 -4.88
C ARG A 44 16.47 -3.25 -6.14
N ALA A 45 17.03 -2.18 -6.71
CA ALA A 45 16.54 -1.60 -7.97
C ALA A 45 16.36 -2.68 -9.05
N GLY A 46 15.19 -2.70 -9.68
CA GLY A 46 14.82 -3.68 -10.72
C GLY A 46 14.31 -5.03 -10.21
N THR A 47 14.21 -5.23 -8.89
CA THR A 47 13.62 -6.45 -8.32
C THR A 47 12.16 -6.21 -7.95
N LEU A 48 11.23 -6.93 -8.59
CA LEU A 48 9.84 -6.98 -8.15
C LEU A 48 9.72 -7.93 -6.95
N VAL A 49 9.23 -7.42 -5.83
CA VAL A 49 9.01 -8.20 -4.61
C VAL A 49 7.52 -8.47 -4.47
N VAL A 50 7.17 -9.75 -4.32
CA VAL A 50 5.80 -10.17 -4.06
C VAL A 50 5.72 -10.84 -2.70
N SER A 51 4.87 -10.31 -1.83
CA SER A 51 4.60 -10.85 -0.49
C SER A 51 3.17 -11.33 -0.37
N ALA A 52 2.96 -12.45 0.33
CA ALA A 52 1.64 -13.01 0.58
C ALA A 52 1.40 -13.22 2.08
N ILE A 53 0.24 -12.77 2.56
CA ILE A 53 -0.27 -13.07 3.89
C ILE A 53 -1.42 -14.07 3.73
N TYR A 54 -1.28 -15.25 4.30
CA TYR A 54 -2.27 -16.34 4.21
C TYR A 54 -2.70 -16.81 5.60
N GLY A 55 -3.83 -17.50 5.66
CA GLY A 55 -4.45 -17.95 6.92
C GLY A 55 -5.97 -18.01 6.82
N LEU A 56 -6.60 -18.43 7.91
CA LEU A 56 -8.06 -18.64 7.98
C LEU A 56 -8.87 -17.40 7.56
N GLY A 57 -10.09 -17.62 7.07
CA GLY A 57 -11.05 -16.56 6.83
C GLY A 57 -11.32 -15.77 8.12
N GLY A 58 -11.46 -14.44 8.01
CA GLY A 58 -11.78 -13.59 9.16
C GLY A 58 -10.65 -13.32 10.16
N ILE A 59 -9.46 -13.94 10.01
CA ILE A 59 -8.35 -13.76 10.99
C ILE A 59 -7.67 -12.37 10.97
N GLY A 60 -8.15 -11.44 10.14
CA GLY A 60 -7.65 -10.07 10.09
C GLY A 60 -6.45 -9.84 9.14
N LYS A 61 -6.24 -10.69 8.13
CA LYS A 61 -5.14 -10.52 7.14
C LYS A 61 -5.20 -9.16 6.44
N SER A 62 -6.34 -8.84 5.83
CA SER A 62 -6.53 -7.53 5.18
C SER A 62 -6.46 -6.38 6.17
N THR A 63 -6.91 -6.59 7.42
CA THR A 63 -6.84 -5.59 8.48
C THR A 63 -5.40 -5.24 8.85
N ILE A 64 -4.53 -6.24 9.05
CA ILE A 64 -3.12 -5.97 9.37
C ILE A 64 -2.36 -5.37 8.17
N THR A 65 -2.71 -5.75 6.93
CA THR A 65 -2.16 -5.11 5.73
C THR A 65 -2.59 -3.65 5.62
N ALA A 66 -3.86 -3.33 5.90
CA ALA A 66 -4.33 -1.95 5.94
C ALA A 66 -3.60 -1.15 7.04
N ALA A 67 -3.38 -1.75 8.22
CA ALA A 67 -2.63 -1.10 9.29
C ALA A 67 -1.18 -0.79 8.89
N LEU A 68 -0.51 -1.72 8.19
CA LEU A 68 0.82 -1.47 7.65
C LEU A 68 0.82 -0.36 6.60
N ALA A 69 -0.22 -0.26 5.76
CA ALA A 69 -0.31 0.82 4.78
C ALA A 69 -0.48 2.20 5.42
N HIS A 70 -1.00 2.28 6.65
CA HIS A 70 -1.10 3.51 7.44
C HIS A 70 0.13 3.78 8.32
N ASP A 71 1.09 2.85 8.42
CA ASP A 71 2.34 3.03 9.19
C ASP A 71 3.25 4.08 8.53
N GLU A 72 3.79 5.01 9.33
CA GLU A 72 4.60 6.13 8.83
C GLU A 72 5.92 5.70 8.16
N GLU A 73 6.56 4.64 8.67
CA GLU A 73 7.80 4.12 8.06
C GLU A 73 7.50 3.46 6.72
N VAL A 74 6.36 2.75 6.62
CA VAL A 74 5.90 2.15 5.36
C VAL A 74 5.60 3.23 4.33
N GLN A 75 4.85 4.27 4.69
CA GLN A 75 4.57 5.41 3.80
C GLN A 75 5.82 6.19 3.40
N SER A 76 6.82 6.24 4.28
CA SER A 76 8.11 6.87 3.98
C SER A 76 8.95 6.04 3.01
N HIS A 77 8.82 4.73 3.04
CA HIS A 77 9.52 3.82 2.13
C HIS A 77 8.88 3.79 0.72
N PHE A 78 7.56 3.77 0.63
CA PHE A 78 6.83 3.79 -0.65
C PHE A 78 6.46 5.23 -1.03
N THR A 79 7.45 5.99 -1.49
CA THR A 79 7.34 7.44 -1.74
C THR A 79 6.34 7.82 -2.83
N ASP A 80 6.11 6.92 -3.79
CA ASP A 80 5.20 7.14 -4.92
C ASP A 80 3.74 6.84 -4.57
N GLY A 81 3.48 6.31 -3.37
CA GLY A 81 2.16 6.02 -2.84
C GLY A 81 1.86 4.53 -2.65
N ILE A 82 0.72 4.27 -2.03
CA ILE A 82 0.22 2.94 -1.70
C ILE A 82 -1.15 2.77 -2.36
N PHE A 83 -1.19 1.82 -3.30
CA PHE A 83 -2.38 1.49 -4.07
C PHE A 83 -3.05 0.23 -3.53
N TRP A 84 -4.38 0.23 -3.52
CA TRP A 84 -5.16 -0.87 -2.96
C TRP A 84 -6.23 -1.34 -3.94
N ALA A 85 -6.36 -2.65 -4.08
CA ALA A 85 -7.46 -3.28 -4.81
C ALA A 85 -7.98 -4.49 -4.05
N THR A 86 -9.30 -4.60 -3.93
CA THR A 86 -9.97 -5.76 -3.36
C THR A 86 -10.49 -6.62 -4.52
N LEU A 87 -9.83 -7.74 -4.79
CA LEU A 87 -10.21 -8.64 -5.87
C LEU A 87 -11.31 -9.60 -5.40
N GLY A 88 -12.52 -9.45 -5.95
CA GLY A 88 -13.61 -10.41 -5.78
C GLY A 88 -13.46 -11.64 -6.68
N GLN A 89 -14.49 -12.48 -6.77
CA GLN A 89 -14.49 -13.66 -7.66
C GLN A 89 -14.43 -13.28 -9.15
N GLN A 90 -15.03 -12.14 -9.51
CA GLN A 90 -15.02 -11.57 -10.85
C GLN A 90 -14.51 -10.12 -10.75
N PRO A 91 -13.20 -9.90 -10.70
CA PRO A 91 -12.65 -8.56 -10.54
C PRO A 91 -12.66 -7.78 -11.86
N ASP A 92 -13.06 -6.51 -11.80
CA ASP A 92 -12.89 -5.56 -12.90
C ASP A 92 -11.49 -4.93 -12.86
N ILE A 93 -10.53 -5.64 -13.45
CA ILE A 93 -9.10 -5.27 -13.44
C ILE A 93 -8.85 -3.92 -14.12
N LEU A 94 -9.55 -3.63 -15.22
CA LEU A 94 -9.34 -2.40 -15.99
C LEU A 94 -9.75 -1.16 -15.17
N SER A 95 -10.82 -1.27 -14.39
CA SER A 95 -11.25 -0.19 -13.49
C SER A 95 -10.21 0.11 -12.40
N PHE A 96 -9.56 -0.92 -11.82
CA PHE A 96 -8.47 -0.71 -10.87
C PHE A 96 -7.26 -0.01 -11.51
N LEU A 97 -6.81 -0.49 -12.68
CA LEU A 97 -5.69 0.10 -13.40
C LEU A 97 -5.97 1.56 -13.79
N SER A 98 -7.16 1.85 -14.30
CA SER A 98 -7.57 3.23 -14.63
C SER A 98 -7.55 4.14 -13.40
N THR A 99 -7.98 3.63 -12.24
CA THR A 99 -7.97 4.39 -10.98
C THR A 99 -6.54 4.67 -10.51
N TRP A 100 -5.62 3.71 -10.67
CA TRP A 100 -4.22 3.88 -10.29
C TRP A 100 -3.49 4.87 -11.19
N ILE A 101 -3.71 4.81 -12.51
CA ILE A 101 -3.14 5.76 -13.47
C ILE A 101 -3.56 7.19 -13.13
N GLN A 102 -4.86 7.42 -12.94
CA GLN A 102 -5.39 8.74 -12.57
C GLN A 102 -4.81 9.28 -11.25
N ALA A 103 -4.58 8.39 -10.28
CA ALA A 103 -4.02 8.77 -8.98
C ALA A 103 -2.51 9.07 -9.02
N LEU A 104 -1.77 8.49 -9.98
CA LEU A 104 -0.36 8.84 -10.23
C LEU A 104 -0.21 10.19 -10.94
N GLY A 105 -1.27 10.69 -11.58
CA GLY A 105 -1.28 11.97 -12.27
C GLY A 105 -0.72 11.94 -13.69
N ASP A 106 -0.63 10.75 -14.29
CA ASP A 106 -0.33 10.51 -15.71
C ASP A 106 -1.62 10.38 -16.55
#